data_AF-A0A8S1ELC4-F1
#
_entry.id   AF-A0A8S1ELC4-F1
#
_cell.length_a   1.000
_cell.length_b   1.000
_cell.length_c   1.000
_cell.angle_alpha   90.00
_cell.angle_beta   90.00
_cell.angle_gamma   90.00
#
_symmetry.space_group_name_H-M   'P 1'
#
loop_
_entity.id
_entity.type
_entity.pdbx_description
1 polymer ?
#
loop_
_entity_poly.entity_id
_entity_poly.type
_entity_poly.pdbx_seq_one_letter_code
_entity_poly.pdbx_strand_id
1 'polypeptide(L)'
;MTTRRIVLLCALTAIATAAGNSEISVRIERHFPCSASSGPKKEQLLIKFPSYKTAGVQFHEEINESGHKCFRMSGGNVEVFAPGLDGSKKYYVHLETRIGIHGKPERCVNADANGCGGIGSCVHCDICRTMGGSLKNFVQIFQANKPAQCSSKGLNPGSYSDLSLRVCLPTKSELLPFLDSNSSRAEQLWDLFVSSRARSGEIPLVIAARLFDRPINNMDPKKLNAMIHDTKEGMIGCHWIYATVSQPN
;
A
#
# COMPACT_ATOMS: atom_id res chain seq x y z
N MET A 1 -69.15 -22.41 -13.37
CA MET A 1 -68.33 -21.56 -14.27
C MET A 1 -67.51 -20.64 -13.39
N THR A 2 -66.24 -20.98 -13.18
CA THR A 2 -65.32 -20.34 -12.23
C THR A 2 -64.44 -19.32 -12.95
N THR A 3 -64.58 -18.06 -12.56
CA THR A 3 -63.87 -16.90 -13.12
C THR A 3 -62.40 -16.94 -12.69
N ARG A 4 -61.49 -17.26 -13.62
CA ARG A 4 -60.03 -17.17 -13.40
C ARG A 4 -59.60 -15.69 -13.44
N ARG A 5 -59.13 -15.18 -12.30
CA ARG A 5 -58.39 -13.91 -12.22
C ARG A 5 -56.97 -14.13 -12.74
N ILE A 6 -56.60 -13.46 -13.82
CA ILE A 6 -55.22 -13.36 -14.30
C ILE A 6 -54.56 -12.22 -13.52
N VAL A 7 -53.57 -12.55 -12.70
CA VAL A 7 -52.70 -11.57 -12.04
C VAL A 7 -51.56 -11.28 -13.02
N LEU A 8 -51.51 -10.04 -13.53
CA LEU A 8 -50.42 -9.54 -14.35
C LEU A 8 -49.26 -9.17 -13.41
N LEU A 9 -48.18 -9.96 -13.38
CA LEU A 9 -46.93 -9.57 -12.74
C LEU A 9 -46.18 -8.63 -13.69
N CYS A 10 -46.22 -7.33 -13.43
CA CYS A 10 -45.27 -6.38 -14.02
C CYS A 10 -43.89 -6.62 -13.42
N ALA A 11 -43.02 -7.31 -14.15
CA ALA A 11 -41.59 -7.37 -13.85
C ALA A 11 -40.96 -6.02 -14.22
N LEU A 12 -40.82 -5.13 -13.24
CA LEU A 12 -39.93 -3.97 -13.32
C LEU A 12 -38.48 -4.49 -13.31
N THR A 13 -37.91 -4.69 -14.49
CA THR A 13 -36.45 -4.82 -14.64
C THR A 13 -35.82 -3.46 -14.36
N ALA A 14 -35.37 -3.26 -13.12
CA ALA A 14 -34.47 -2.18 -12.79
C ALA A 14 -33.15 -2.43 -13.52
N ILE A 15 -32.92 -1.67 -14.60
CA ILE A 15 -31.61 -1.58 -15.24
C ILE A 15 -30.73 -0.83 -14.24
N ALA A 16 -29.94 -1.56 -13.47
CA ALA A 16 -28.83 -0.99 -12.73
C ALA A 16 -27.84 -0.47 -13.77
N THR A 17 -27.86 0.83 -14.03
CA THR A 17 -26.77 1.51 -14.70
C THR A 17 -25.54 1.35 -13.82
N ALA A 18 -24.64 0.46 -14.21
CA ALA A 18 -23.28 0.45 -13.70
C ALA A 18 -22.68 1.81 -14.09
N ALA A 19 -22.72 2.77 -13.17
CA ALA A 19 -21.92 3.96 -13.28
C ALA A 19 -20.47 3.49 -13.38
N GLY A 20 -19.86 3.70 -14.55
CA GLY A 20 -18.46 3.38 -14.77
C GLY A 20 -17.62 4.21 -13.81
N ASN A 21 -17.20 3.61 -12.70
CA ASN A 21 -16.05 4.06 -11.95
C ASN A 21 -14.89 4.05 -12.94
N SER A 22 -14.45 5.21 -13.41
CA SER A 22 -13.21 5.32 -14.18
C SER A 22 -12.06 4.87 -13.27
N GLU A 23 -11.74 3.59 -13.40
CA GLU A 23 -10.87 2.87 -12.49
C GLU A 23 -9.43 3.33 -12.71
N ILE A 24 -8.74 3.67 -11.62
CA ILE A 24 -7.35 4.09 -11.68
C ILE A 24 -6.49 2.90 -12.14
N SER A 25 -5.76 3.10 -13.24
CA SER A 25 -4.74 2.18 -13.71
C SER A 25 -3.39 2.56 -13.10
N VAL A 26 -2.64 1.57 -12.61
CA VAL A 26 -1.32 1.82 -12.01
C VAL A 26 -0.33 0.83 -12.55
N ARG A 27 0.79 1.34 -13.07
CA ARG A 27 1.89 0.56 -13.63
C ARG A 27 3.13 0.78 -12.78
N ILE A 28 3.71 -0.29 -12.22
CA ILE A 28 4.99 -0.20 -11.50
C ILE A 28 6.12 -0.14 -12.53
N GLU A 29 6.90 0.94 -12.49
CA GLU A 29 8.02 1.17 -13.40
C GLU A 29 9.31 0.54 -12.87
N ARG A 30 9.61 0.82 -11.61
CA ARG A 30 10.89 0.46 -10.96
C ARG A 30 10.69 0.28 -9.48
N HIS A 31 11.44 -0.64 -8.88
CA HIS A 31 11.43 -0.82 -7.43
C HIS A 31 12.74 -1.40 -6.91
N PHE A 32 13.23 -0.91 -5.79
CA PHE A 32 14.54 -1.31 -5.29
C PHE A 32 14.66 -1.11 -3.79
N PRO A 33 15.46 -1.96 -3.10
CA PRO A 33 15.81 -1.72 -1.71
C PRO A 33 16.53 -0.38 -1.59
N CYS A 34 16.32 0.31 -0.47
CA CYS A 34 16.94 1.60 -0.23
C CYS A 34 18.47 1.48 -0.22
N SER A 35 19.12 2.54 -0.70
CA SER A 35 20.57 2.68 -0.61
C SER A 35 21.01 2.91 0.85
N ALA A 36 22.30 2.76 1.14
CA ALA A 36 22.86 2.96 2.48
C ALA A 36 22.57 4.34 3.10
N SER A 37 22.40 5.39 2.28
CA SER A 37 22.05 6.74 2.77
C SER A 37 20.56 6.88 3.13
N SER A 38 19.69 6.13 2.46
CA SER A 38 18.23 6.22 2.61
C SER A 38 17.63 5.10 3.46
N GLY A 39 18.35 4.01 3.64
CA GLY A 39 17.90 2.78 4.31
C GLY A 39 18.43 2.66 5.74
N PRO A 40 18.24 1.46 6.34
CA PRO A 40 18.73 1.18 7.68
C PRO A 40 20.26 1.15 7.73
N LYS A 41 20.81 1.34 8.93
CA LYS A 41 22.24 1.09 9.18
C LYS A 41 22.55 -0.39 8.94
N LYS A 42 23.78 -0.71 8.52
CA LYS A 42 24.17 -2.08 8.16
C LYS A 42 23.92 -3.07 9.29
N GLU A 43 24.16 -2.64 10.53
CA GLU A 43 24.02 -3.44 11.75
C GLU A 43 22.56 -3.62 12.18
N GLN A 44 21.64 -2.82 11.62
CA GLN A 44 20.20 -2.85 11.91
C GLN A 44 19.41 -3.51 10.78
N LEU A 45 20.00 -3.73 9.61
CA LEU A 45 19.33 -4.36 8.47
C LEU A 45 18.97 -5.81 8.82
N LEU A 46 17.68 -6.11 8.93
CA LEU A 46 17.16 -7.46 9.19
C LEU A 46 16.45 -8.06 7.99
N ILE A 47 15.89 -7.24 7.09
CA ILE A 47 15.15 -7.73 5.93
C ILE A 47 15.42 -6.87 4.70
N LYS A 48 15.66 -7.52 3.56
CA LYS A 48 15.90 -6.87 2.27
C LYS A 48 15.13 -7.56 1.16
N PHE A 49 14.24 -6.80 0.53
CA PHE A 49 13.51 -7.21 -0.68
C PHE A 49 14.37 -7.04 -1.93
N PRO A 50 14.21 -7.90 -2.95
CA PRO A 50 15.00 -7.83 -4.18
C PRO A 50 14.64 -6.61 -5.04
N SER A 51 15.52 -6.26 -5.96
CA SER A 51 15.33 -5.14 -6.90
C SER A 51 14.74 -5.63 -8.21
N TYR A 52 14.02 -4.75 -8.92
CA TYR A 52 13.62 -4.96 -10.33
C TYR A 52 14.79 -5.33 -11.27
N LYS A 53 16.04 -5.00 -10.89
CA LYS A 53 17.24 -5.37 -11.67
C LYS A 53 17.64 -6.83 -11.52
N THR A 54 17.15 -7.52 -10.50
CA THR A 54 17.41 -8.94 -10.30
C THR A 54 16.56 -9.75 -11.28
N ALA A 55 17.17 -10.72 -11.94
CA ALA A 55 16.48 -11.53 -12.96
C ALA A 55 15.21 -12.21 -12.39
N GLY A 56 14.12 -12.11 -13.13
CA GLY A 56 12.82 -12.69 -12.77
C GLY A 56 12.00 -11.90 -11.74
N VAL A 57 12.55 -10.81 -11.17
CA VAL A 57 11.83 -9.99 -10.20
C VAL A 57 10.85 -9.05 -10.90
N GLN A 58 9.57 -9.14 -10.52
CA GLN A 58 8.49 -8.31 -11.01
C GLN A 58 7.41 -8.13 -9.94
N PHE A 59 6.51 -7.18 -10.14
CA PHE A 59 5.27 -7.11 -9.36
C PHE A 59 4.14 -7.78 -10.12
N HIS A 60 3.44 -8.69 -9.44
CA HIS A 60 2.20 -9.28 -9.90
C HIS A 60 1.03 -8.44 -9.38
N GLU A 61 0.12 -8.06 -10.27
CA GLU A 61 -1.11 -7.35 -9.92
C GLU A 61 -2.16 -8.34 -9.42
N GLU A 62 -2.77 -8.05 -8.28
CA GLU A 62 -3.88 -8.82 -7.72
C GLU A 62 -4.94 -7.88 -7.16
N ILE A 63 -6.18 -8.35 -7.05
CA ILE A 63 -7.26 -7.62 -6.39
C ILE A 63 -7.52 -8.30 -5.06
N ASN A 64 -7.51 -7.55 -3.96
CA ASN A 64 -7.83 -8.10 -2.65
C ASN A 64 -9.35 -8.22 -2.41
N GLU A 65 -9.73 -8.84 -1.30
CA GLU A 65 -11.13 -9.04 -0.90
C GLU A 65 -11.93 -7.74 -0.74
N SER A 66 -11.26 -6.59 -0.56
CA SER A 66 -11.87 -5.26 -0.46
C SER A 66 -11.95 -4.52 -1.80
N GLY A 67 -11.58 -5.16 -2.91
CA GLY A 67 -11.57 -4.55 -4.24
C GLY A 67 -10.37 -3.63 -4.49
N HIS A 68 -9.34 -3.65 -3.64
CA HIS A 68 -8.14 -2.82 -3.84
C HIS A 68 -7.19 -3.50 -4.81
N LYS A 69 -6.65 -2.73 -5.74
CA LYS A 69 -5.52 -3.15 -6.58
C LYS A 69 -4.27 -3.24 -5.72
N CYS A 70 -3.70 -4.43 -5.65
CA CYS A 70 -2.51 -4.75 -4.90
C CYS A 70 -1.40 -5.22 -5.84
N PHE A 71 -0.19 -4.87 -5.47
CA PHE A 71 1.02 -5.22 -6.17
C PHE A 71 1.84 -6.08 -5.24
N ARG A 72 1.99 -7.35 -5.62
CA ARG A 72 2.74 -8.32 -4.86
C ARG A 72 4.05 -8.62 -5.56
N MET A 73 5.16 -8.43 -4.85
CA MET A 73 6.48 -8.75 -5.41
C MET A 73 6.58 -10.26 -5.65
N SER A 74 7.11 -10.63 -6.81
CA SER A 74 7.29 -12.01 -7.26
C SER A 74 8.65 -12.16 -7.93
N GLY A 75 9.21 -13.37 -7.84
CA GLY A 75 10.56 -13.66 -8.30
C GLY A 75 11.65 -13.04 -7.41
N GLY A 76 12.86 -13.60 -7.53
CA GLY A 76 13.98 -13.29 -6.62
C GLY A 76 13.76 -13.81 -5.20
N ASN A 77 14.73 -13.51 -4.33
CA ASN A 77 14.70 -13.91 -2.93
C ASN A 77 14.67 -12.69 -2.01
N VAL A 78 13.91 -12.80 -0.93
CA VAL A 78 13.97 -11.89 0.22
C VAL A 78 15.03 -12.41 1.17
N GLU A 79 16.00 -11.55 1.49
CA GLU A 79 17.06 -11.87 2.44
C GLU A 79 16.64 -11.43 3.85
N VAL A 80 16.71 -12.36 4.79
CA VAL A 80 16.56 -12.11 6.23
C VAL A 80 17.94 -12.29 6.88
N PHE A 81 18.47 -11.23 7.48
CA PHE A 81 19.79 -11.21 8.09
C PHE A 81 19.72 -11.56 9.57
N ALA A 82 20.84 -12.01 10.14
CA ALA A 82 20.94 -12.29 11.58
C ALA A 82 20.62 -11.04 12.43
N PRO A 83 19.87 -11.20 13.55
CA PRO A 83 19.40 -12.45 14.15
C PRO A 83 18.08 -13.00 13.56
N GLY A 84 17.48 -12.33 12.58
CA GLY A 84 16.17 -12.65 12.05
C GLY A 84 15.09 -11.70 12.56
N LEU A 85 13.83 -11.98 12.22
CA LEU A 85 12.68 -11.30 12.79
C LEU A 85 12.19 -12.09 14.02
N ASP A 86 12.22 -11.47 15.18
CA ASP A 86 11.66 -11.99 16.43
C ASP A 86 10.12 -12.12 16.36
N GLY A 87 9.62 -13.32 16.65
CA GLY A 87 8.18 -13.65 16.68
C GLY A 87 7.40 -13.05 17.84
N SER A 88 8.06 -12.44 18.82
CA SER A 88 7.42 -11.73 19.93
C SER A 88 7.22 -10.23 19.66
N LYS A 89 7.76 -9.71 18.55
CA LYS A 89 7.68 -8.30 18.17
C LYS A 89 6.61 -8.04 17.11
N LYS A 90 6.07 -6.82 17.13
CA LYS A 90 5.30 -6.26 16.01
C LYS A 90 6.22 -5.50 15.08
N TYR A 91 5.92 -5.55 13.79
CA TYR A 91 6.69 -4.86 12.76
C TYR A 91 5.85 -3.75 12.14
N TYR A 92 6.43 -2.56 12.14
CA TYR A 92 5.77 -1.35 11.70
C TYR A 92 6.33 -0.95 10.34
N VAL A 93 5.50 -0.38 9.48
CA VAL A 93 5.98 0.28 8.26
C VAL A 93 5.49 1.71 8.23
N HIS A 94 6.40 2.65 8.00
CA HIS A 94 6.04 3.96 7.53
C HIS A 94 6.02 3.92 6.01
N LEU A 95 4.83 4.09 5.43
CA LEU A 95 4.69 4.31 4.01
C LEU A 95 4.73 5.80 3.77
N GLU A 96 5.68 6.25 2.96
CA GLU A 96 5.69 7.61 2.47
C GLU A 96 5.17 7.59 1.04
N THR A 97 4.10 8.32 0.78
CA THR A 97 3.50 8.41 -0.55
C THR A 97 3.73 9.80 -1.09
N ARG A 98 4.27 9.92 -2.30
CA ARG A 98 4.51 11.19 -2.99
C ARG A 98 3.90 11.15 -4.38
N ILE A 99 3.24 12.23 -4.74
CA ILE A 99 2.70 12.41 -6.09
C ILE A 99 3.65 13.35 -6.84
N GLY A 100 4.23 12.84 -7.92
CA GLY A 100 5.40 13.40 -8.59
C GLY A 100 6.71 12.92 -7.99
N ILE A 101 7.74 12.73 -8.83
CA ILE A 101 9.07 12.23 -8.43
C ILE A 101 9.74 13.14 -7.37
N HIS A 102 9.49 14.45 -7.47
CA HIS A 102 9.98 15.46 -6.52
C HIS A 102 8.85 16.05 -5.67
N GLY A 103 7.70 15.37 -5.61
CA GLY A 103 6.56 15.78 -4.81
C GLY A 103 6.89 15.81 -3.31
N LYS A 104 6.15 16.65 -2.58
CA LYS A 104 6.14 16.59 -1.12
C LYS A 104 5.41 15.31 -0.68
N PRO A 105 5.78 14.71 0.48
CA PRO A 105 5.01 13.64 1.07
C PRO A 105 3.54 14.04 1.27
N GLU A 106 2.64 13.18 0.84
CA GLU A 106 1.20 13.34 1.04
C GLU A 106 0.87 13.16 2.53
N ARG A 107 -0.02 13.99 3.07
CA ARG A 107 -0.40 13.93 4.49
C ARG A 107 -1.07 12.57 4.80
N CYS A 108 -0.79 12.01 5.98
CA CYS A 108 -1.56 10.87 6.46
C CYS A 108 -2.99 11.28 6.80
N VAL A 109 -3.97 10.56 6.26
CA VAL A 109 -5.39 10.72 6.55
C VAL A 109 -6.02 9.40 6.96
N ASN A 110 -7.01 9.46 7.86
CA ASN A 110 -7.81 8.31 8.29
C ASN A 110 -7.01 7.16 8.96
N ALA A 111 -5.93 7.51 9.66
CA ALA A 111 -5.34 6.61 10.64
C ALA A 111 -6.33 6.36 11.78
N ASP A 112 -6.31 5.15 12.35
CA ASP A 112 -7.18 4.82 13.47
C ASP A 112 -6.78 5.54 14.77
N ALA A 113 -7.54 5.33 15.85
CA ALA A 113 -7.26 5.93 17.16
C ALA A 113 -5.89 5.56 17.75
N ASN A 114 -5.23 4.52 17.22
CA ASN A 114 -3.88 4.12 17.60
C ASN A 114 -2.82 4.66 16.63
N GLY A 115 -3.17 5.53 15.68
CA GLY A 115 -2.23 6.04 14.67
C GLY A 115 -1.84 4.98 13.62
N CYS A 116 -2.68 3.96 13.42
CA CYS A 116 -2.39 2.85 12.51
C CYS A 116 -3.29 2.89 11.26
N GLY A 117 -2.69 2.62 10.10
CA GLY A 117 -3.37 2.62 8.80
C GLY A 117 -3.62 4.03 8.26
N GLY A 118 -4.44 4.10 7.22
CA GLY A 118 -4.79 5.33 6.54
C GLY A 118 -4.20 5.43 5.14
N ILE A 119 -4.40 6.58 4.50
CA ILE A 119 -3.97 6.87 3.13
C ILE A 119 -2.96 8.02 3.15
N GLY A 120 -1.98 7.99 2.23
CA GLY A 120 -0.91 8.98 2.14
C GLY A 120 0.36 8.49 2.83
N SER A 121 1.00 9.37 3.62
CA SER A 121 2.23 9.02 4.32
C SER A 121 1.96 8.54 5.76
N CYS A 122 1.47 7.30 5.92
CA CYS A 122 0.96 6.76 7.19
C CYS A 122 1.82 5.63 7.78
N VAL A 123 1.58 5.31 9.05
CA VAL A 123 2.18 4.17 9.76
C VAL A 123 1.21 2.99 9.77
N HIS A 124 1.68 1.78 9.46
CA HIS A 124 0.94 0.53 9.64
C HIS A 124 1.62 -0.33 10.71
N CYS A 125 0.85 -0.87 11.66
CA CYS A 125 1.36 -1.25 12.98
C CYS A 125 1.65 -2.74 13.21
N ASP A 126 1.31 -3.61 12.26
CA ASP A 126 1.72 -5.02 12.26
C ASP A 126 1.59 -5.57 10.84
N ILE A 127 2.64 -5.40 10.03
CA ILE A 127 2.66 -5.85 8.63
C ILE A 127 2.74 -7.38 8.47
N CYS A 128 2.87 -8.11 9.57
CA CYS A 128 2.91 -9.57 9.63
C CYS A 128 1.52 -10.18 9.89
N ARG A 129 0.49 -9.37 10.13
CA ARG A 129 -0.87 -9.87 10.34
C ARG A 129 -1.87 -9.07 9.54
N THR A 130 -3.03 -9.64 9.32
CA THR A 130 -4.19 -8.88 8.85
C THR A 130 -4.79 -8.17 10.07
N MET A 131 -4.71 -6.85 10.08
CA MET A 131 -5.22 -6.02 11.19
C MET A 131 -6.73 -5.71 11.08
N GLY A 132 -7.40 -6.21 10.03
CA GLY A 132 -8.79 -5.91 9.72
C GLY A 132 -9.01 -4.45 9.25
N GLY A 133 -10.09 -4.18 8.53
CA GLY A 133 -10.39 -2.87 7.95
C GLY A 133 -9.65 -2.58 6.64
N SER A 134 -10.30 -1.87 5.72
CA SER A 134 -9.81 -1.67 4.34
C SER A 134 -8.48 -0.90 4.29
N LEU A 135 -8.31 0.09 5.18
CA LEU A 135 -7.15 1.00 5.18
C LEU A 135 -5.97 0.56 6.07
N LYS A 136 -6.07 -0.56 6.79
CA LYS A 136 -4.99 -1.03 7.68
C LYS A 136 -4.03 -1.99 6.99
N ASN A 137 -4.48 -2.66 5.93
CA ASN A 137 -3.76 -3.75 5.27
C ASN A 137 -3.16 -3.34 3.91
N PHE A 138 -2.82 -2.06 3.74
CA PHE A 138 -2.20 -1.61 2.49
C PHE A 138 -0.79 -2.15 2.29
N VAL A 139 -0.05 -2.42 3.36
CA VAL A 139 1.26 -3.06 3.23
C VAL A 139 1.39 -4.22 4.18
N GLN A 140 1.78 -5.36 3.61
CA GLN A 140 1.92 -6.61 4.33
C GLN A 140 3.10 -7.41 3.78
N ILE A 141 3.75 -8.16 4.65
CA ILE A 141 4.69 -9.21 4.24
C ILE A 141 3.88 -10.48 4.06
N PHE A 142 4.04 -11.12 2.90
CA PHE A 142 3.41 -12.39 2.58
C PHE A 142 4.44 -13.49 2.58
N GLN A 143 4.03 -14.67 3.05
CA GLN A 143 4.75 -15.93 2.88
C GLN A 143 3.87 -16.91 2.12
N ALA A 144 4.35 -17.39 0.97
CA ALA A 144 3.61 -18.20 0.02
C ALA A 144 2.33 -17.52 -0.52
N ASN A 145 1.15 -17.74 0.05
CA ASN A 145 -0.10 -17.10 -0.40
C ASN A 145 -0.91 -16.50 0.76
N LYS A 146 -0.25 -16.25 1.90
CA LYS A 146 -0.87 -15.72 3.10
C LYS A 146 0.03 -14.69 3.77
N PRO A 147 -0.52 -13.81 4.64
CA PRO A 147 0.29 -12.95 5.49
C PRO A 147 1.34 -13.76 6.27
N ALA A 148 2.58 -13.27 6.26
CA ALA A 148 3.71 -13.92 6.90
C ALA A 148 3.58 -13.85 8.42
N GLN A 149 3.80 -14.95 9.13
CA GLN A 149 3.63 -15.03 10.58
C GLN A 149 4.83 -14.47 11.37
N CYS A 150 5.48 -13.42 10.86
CA CYS A 150 6.71 -12.87 11.43
C CYS A 150 6.53 -12.25 12.82
N SER A 151 5.32 -11.83 13.21
CA SER A 151 5.01 -11.32 14.56
C SER A 151 4.39 -12.38 15.50
N SER A 152 4.45 -13.67 15.15
CA SER A 152 4.03 -14.77 16.04
C SER A 152 5.02 -15.92 16.07
N LYS A 153 5.63 -16.24 14.93
CA LYS A 153 6.64 -17.31 14.79
C LYS A 153 8.05 -16.77 14.56
N GLY A 154 8.16 -15.53 14.11
CA GLY A 154 9.42 -14.96 13.66
C GLY A 154 9.81 -15.44 12.27
N LEU A 155 10.95 -14.94 11.80
CA LEU A 155 11.64 -15.42 10.60
C LEU A 155 13.12 -15.60 10.94
N ASN A 156 13.62 -16.81 10.74
CA ASN A 156 15.04 -17.10 10.92
C ASN A 156 15.88 -16.40 9.84
N PRO A 157 17.18 -16.23 10.06
CA PRO A 157 18.08 -15.76 9.01
C PRO A 157 18.09 -16.73 7.83
N GLY A 158 18.06 -16.20 6.60
CA GLY A 158 18.05 -17.00 5.40
C GLY A 158 17.54 -16.25 4.17
N SER A 159 17.62 -16.94 3.03
CA SER A 159 17.11 -16.49 1.74
C SER A 159 15.77 -17.17 1.46
N TYR A 160 14.73 -16.39 1.27
CA TYR A 160 13.35 -16.87 1.11
C TYR A 160 12.82 -16.57 -0.29
N SER A 161 12.44 -17.61 -1.02
CA SER A 161 11.78 -17.48 -2.34
C SER A 161 10.25 -17.33 -2.23
N ASP A 162 9.69 -17.61 -1.05
CA ASP A 162 8.26 -17.55 -0.77
C ASP A 162 7.85 -16.28 0.00
N LEU A 163 8.81 -15.46 0.45
CA LEU A 163 8.53 -14.16 1.06
C LEU A 163 8.37 -13.07 0.00
N SER A 164 7.44 -12.13 0.26
CA SER A 164 7.14 -11.04 -0.66
C SER A 164 6.58 -9.82 0.08
N LEU A 165 6.86 -8.64 -0.45
CA LEU A 165 6.17 -7.41 -0.05
C LEU A 165 4.92 -7.24 -0.92
N ARG A 166 3.78 -7.03 -0.29
CA ARG A 166 2.54 -6.66 -0.96
C ARG A 166 2.17 -5.23 -0.59
N VAL A 167 1.85 -4.43 -1.60
CA VAL A 167 1.42 -3.03 -1.45
C VAL A 167 0.10 -2.83 -2.20
N CYS A 168 -0.95 -2.40 -1.52
CA CYS A 168 -2.25 -2.09 -2.10
C CYS A 168 -2.44 -0.58 -2.20
N LEU A 169 -3.18 -0.18 -3.21
CA LEU A 169 -3.56 1.21 -3.43
C LEU A 169 -5.01 1.44 -3.01
N PRO A 170 -5.33 2.63 -2.49
CA PRO A 170 -6.72 2.99 -2.22
C PRO A 170 -7.50 3.09 -3.53
N THR A 171 -8.80 2.84 -3.44
CA THR A 171 -9.73 3.06 -4.55
C THR A 171 -9.98 4.55 -4.78
N LYS A 172 -10.43 4.92 -5.98
CA LYS A 172 -10.88 6.30 -6.26
C LYS A 172 -11.95 6.75 -5.26
N SER A 173 -12.93 5.91 -4.98
CA SER A 173 -14.00 6.17 -3.99
C SER A 173 -13.51 6.38 -2.57
N GLU A 174 -12.38 5.76 -2.18
CA GLU A 174 -11.76 6.04 -0.89
C GLU A 174 -11.00 7.36 -0.90
N LEU A 175 -10.45 7.78 -2.06
CA LEU A 175 -9.71 9.03 -2.20
C LEU A 175 -10.60 10.28 -2.26
N LEU A 176 -11.75 10.19 -2.95
CA LEU A 176 -12.63 11.34 -3.19
C LEU A 176 -13.08 12.07 -1.91
N PRO A 177 -13.51 11.39 -0.83
CA PRO A 177 -13.94 12.06 0.40
C PRO A 177 -12.85 12.91 1.08
N PHE A 178 -11.57 12.71 0.74
CA PHE A 178 -10.47 13.56 1.24
C PHE A 178 -10.29 14.84 0.43
N LEU A 179 -10.78 14.87 -0.81
CA LEU A 179 -10.73 16.07 -1.64
C LEU A 179 -11.85 17.03 -1.27
N ASP A 180 -13.08 16.50 -1.15
CA ASP A 180 -14.24 17.25 -0.70
C ASP A 180 -15.31 16.28 -0.15
N SER A 181 -16.10 16.72 0.82
CA SER A 181 -17.21 15.92 1.36
C SER A 181 -18.38 15.83 0.38
N ASN A 182 -18.48 16.76 -0.57
CA ASN A 182 -19.39 16.71 -1.70
C ASN A 182 -18.77 15.88 -2.84
N SER A 183 -19.40 14.76 -3.18
CA SER A 183 -18.90 13.83 -4.20
C SER A 183 -18.70 14.46 -5.58
N SER A 184 -19.62 15.32 -6.02
CA SER A 184 -19.53 16.00 -7.33
C SER A 184 -18.35 16.96 -7.38
N ARG A 185 -18.14 17.72 -6.32
CA ARG A 185 -16.98 18.61 -6.21
C ARG A 185 -15.67 17.84 -6.04
N ALA A 186 -15.68 16.73 -5.29
CA ALA A 186 -14.53 15.86 -5.15
C ALA A 186 -14.10 15.28 -6.51
N GLU A 187 -15.06 14.88 -7.34
CA GLU A 187 -14.80 14.42 -8.72
C GLU A 187 -14.19 15.52 -9.58
N GLN A 188 -14.74 16.74 -9.52
CA GLN A 188 -14.17 17.89 -10.24
C GLN A 188 -12.74 18.20 -9.78
N LEU A 189 -12.49 18.17 -8.46
CA LEU A 189 -11.15 18.37 -7.90
C LEU A 189 -10.20 17.24 -8.28
N TRP A 190 -10.69 16.00 -8.35
CA TRP A 190 -9.95 14.85 -8.83
C TRP A 190 -9.56 15.04 -10.30
N ASP A 191 -10.49 15.42 -11.16
CA ASP A 191 -10.23 15.64 -12.59
C ASP A 191 -9.25 16.81 -12.81
N LEU A 192 -9.37 17.89 -12.02
CA LEU A 192 -8.41 18.99 -12.01
C LEU A 192 -7.03 18.52 -11.51
N PHE A 193 -7.01 17.69 -10.47
CA PHE A 193 -5.78 17.13 -9.93
C PHE A 193 -5.07 16.23 -10.94
N VAL A 194 -5.82 15.35 -11.59
CA VAL A 194 -5.31 14.45 -12.63
C VAL A 194 -4.80 15.28 -13.80
N SER A 195 -5.62 16.18 -14.37
CA SER A 195 -5.22 17.00 -15.52
C SER A 195 -4.04 17.94 -15.24
N SER A 196 -3.92 18.49 -14.03
CA SER A 196 -2.82 19.40 -13.66
C SER A 196 -1.51 18.69 -13.35
N ARG A 197 -1.57 17.46 -12.83
CA ARG A 197 -0.38 16.68 -12.44
C ARG A 197 0.03 15.63 -13.45
N ALA A 198 -0.88 15.25 -14.35
CA ALA A 198 -0.59 14.31 -15.41
C ALA A 198 0.22 15.01 -16.50
N ARG A 199 1.45 14.53 -16.72
CA ARG A 199 2.13 14.81 -17.99
C ARG A 199 1.68 13.71 -18.95
N SER A 200 0.99 14.09 -20.02
CA SER A 200 0.48 13.15 -21.03
C SER A 200 -0.53 12.11 -20.50
N GLY A 201 -1.33 12.45 -19.47
CA GLY A 201 -2.30 11.52 -18.87
C GLY A 201 -1.73 10.58 -17.80
N GLU A 202 -0.44 10.71 -17.48
CA GLU A 202 0.29 9.89 -16.52
C GLU A 202 0.78 10.71 -15.31
N ILE A 203 0.47 10.24 -14.10
CA ILE A 203 0.85 10.85 -12.83
C ILE A 203 1.90 9.96 -12.16
N PRO A 204 3.14 10.45 -11.97
CA PRO A 204 4.14 9.69 -11.24
C PRO A 204 3.74 9.52 -9.76
N LEU A 205 3.90 8.32 -9.22
CA LEU A 205 3.68 7.97 -7.83
C LEU A 205 4.96 7.35 -7.28
N VAL A 206 5.45 7.88 -6.16
CA VAL A 206 6.62 7.32 -5.48
C VAL A 206 6.21 6.89 -4.08
N ILE A 207 6.47 5.63 -3.76
CA ILE A 207 6.20 5.04 -2.45
C ILE A 207 7.52 4.61 -1.81
N ALA A 208 7.77 5.02 -0.58
CA ALA A 208 8.86 4.52 0.24
C ALA A 208 8.29 3.72 1.42
N ALA A 209 8.56 2.41 1.46
CA ALA A 209 8.22 1.55 2.57
C ALA A 209 9.42 1.41 3.50
N ARG A 210 9.33 1.94 4.72
CA ARG A 210 10.39 1.88 5.73
C ARG A 210 9.93 1.04 6.91
N LEU A 211 10.57 -0.10 7.12
CA LEU A 211 10.19 -1.10 8.10
C LEU A 211 10.93 -0.85 9.41
N PHE A 212 10.24 -1.00 10.53
CA PHE A 212 10.75 -0.81 11.88
C PHE A 212 10.39 -1.99 12.78
N ASP A 213 11.31 -2.37 13.67
CA ASP A 213 11.09 -3.43 14.67
C ASP A 213 10.52 -2.89 16.00
N ARG A 214 10.02 -1.65 15.98
CA ARG A 214 9.52 -0.94 17.15
C ARG A 214 8.35 -0.03 16.82
N PRO A 215 7.49 0.30 17.81
CA PRO A 215 6.36 1.18 17.59
C PRO A 215 6.79 2.57 17.15
N ILE A 216 6.22 3.05 16.04
CA ILE A 216 6.45 4.40 15.49
C ILE A 216 5.14 5.19 15.27
N ASN A 217 3.99 4.58 15.56
CA ASN A 217 2.63 5.06 15.24
C ASN A 217 2.16 6.27 16.07
N ASN A 218 2.63 6.38 17.32
CA ASN A 218 2.25 7.47 18.23
C ASN A 218 3.46 8.37 18.57
N MET A 219 4.48 8.41 17.71
CA MET A 219 5.62 9.28 17.93
C MET A 219 5.32 10.72 17.53
N ASP A 220 5.99 11.65 18.20
CA ASP A 220 6.03 13.04 17.76
C ASP A 220 6.51 13.15 16.30
N PRO A 221 5.85 13.95 15.43
CA PRO A 221 6.19 14.06 14.02
C PRO A 221 7.64 14.47 13.76
N LYS A 222 8.24 15.34 14.60
CA LYS A 222 9.64 15.74 14.45
C LYS A 222 10.56 14.55 14.73
N LYS A 223 10.27 13.76 15.76
CA LYS A 223 11.02 12.55 16.08
C LYS A 223 10.88 11.49 14.98
N LEU A 224 9.68 11.25 14.48
CA LEU A 224 9.43 10.32 13.38
C LEU A 224 10.20 10.74 12.12
N ASN A 225 10.14 12.02 11.75
CA ASN A 225 10.89 12.56 10.62
C ASN A 225 12.41 12.37 10.80
N ALA A 226 12.95 12.62 11.99
CA ALA A 226 14.35 12.38 12.28
C ALA A 226 14.72 10.90 12.14
N MET A 227 13.87 9.96 12.58
CA MET A 227 14.11 8.53 12.39
C MET A 227 14.05 8.11 10.91
N ILE A 228 13.17 8.72 10.13
CA ILE A 228 13.01 8.43 8.71
C ILE A 228 14.20 8.96 7.90
N HIS A 229 14.66 10.18 8.19
CA HIS A 229 15.61 10.90 7.34
C HIS A 229 17.03 10.93 7.89
N ASP A 230 17.22 11.00 9.21
CA ASP A 230 18.52 11.34 9.80
C ASP A 230 19.11 10.17 10.61
N THR A 231 18.44 9.75 11.68
CA THR A 231 19.01 8.81 12.66
C THR A 231 18.91 7.35 12.22
N LYS A 232 17.89 7.02 11.41
CA LYS A 232 17.52 5.66 10.98
C LYS A 232 17.29 4.68 12.12
N GLU A 233 17.07 5.18 13.33
CA GLU A 233 16.98 4.35 14.53
C GLU A 233 15.82 3.34 14.42
N GLY A 234 16.11 2.06 14.64
CA GLY A 234 15.10 0.99 14.60
C GLY A 234 14.57 0.66 13.21
N MET A 235 15.09 1.29 12.15
CA MET A 235 14.77 0.89 10.79
C MET A 235 15.49 -0.43 10.50
N ILE A 236 14.76 -1.42 9.99
CA ILE A 236 15.27 -2.77 9.74
C ILE A 236 15.21 -3.19 8.28
N GLY A 237 14.53 -2.41 7.44
CA GLY A 237 14.35 -2.66 6.03
C GLY A 237 13.77 -1.43 5.35
N CYS A 238 14.04 -1.25 4.06
CA CYS A 238 13.53 -0.10 3.32
C CYS A 238 13.44 -0.44 1.83
N HIS A 239 12.35 -0.02 1.18
CA HIS A 239 12.09 -0.29 -0.23
C HIS A 239 11.42 0.91 -0.92
N TRP A 240 11.86 1.22 -2.13
CA TRP A 240 11.25 2.23 -2.99
C TRP A 240 10.45 1.58 -4.12
N ILE A 241 9.29 2.14 -4.43
CA ILE A 241 8.44 1.77 -5.55
C ILE A 241 8.15 3.05 -6.34
N TYR A 242 8.47 3.03 -7.63
CA TYR A 242 8.14 4.06 -8.59
C TYR A 242 7.06 3.49 -9.50
N ALA A 243 5.91 4.14 -9.50
CA ALA A 243 4.77 3.76 -10.30
C ALA A 243 4.25 4.96 -11.08
N THR A 244 3.45 4.67 -12.08
CA THR A 244 2.73 5.64 -12.88
C THR A 244 1.25 5.34 -12.76
N VAL A 245 0.48 6.36 -12.45
CA VAL A 245 -0.97 6.30 -12.30
C VAL A 245 -1.60 6.95 -13.51
N SER A 246 -2.51 6.27 -14.19
CA SER A 246 -3.28 6.81 -15.30
C SER A 246 -4.77 6.53 -15.10
N GLN A 247 -5.61 7.38 -15.68
CA GLN A 247 -7.04 7.15 -15.75
C GLN A 247 -7.36 6.87 -17.22
N PRO A 248 -7.93 5.70 -17.55
CA PRO A 248 -8.42 5.47 -18.90
C PRO A 248 -9.54 6.49 -19.19
N ASN A 249 -9.41 7.16 -20.33
CA ASN A 249 -10.43 8.09 -20.85
C ASN A 249 -11.76 7.39 -21.10
#